data_AF-A0A432UCX4-F1
#
_entry.id   AF-A0A432UCX4-F1
#
_cell.length_a   1.000
_cell.length_b   1.000
_cell.length_c   1.000
_cell.angle_alpha   90.00
_cell.angle_beta   90.00
_cell.angle_gamma   90.00
#
_symmetry.space_group_name_H-M   'P 1'
#
loop_
_entity.id
_entity.type
_entity.pdbx_description
1 polymer ?
#
loop_
_entity_poly.entity_id
_entity_poly.type
_entity_poly.pdbx_seq_one_letter_code
_entity_poly.pdbx_strand_id
1 'polypeptide(L)' 'MPTCAGGRWDPRRFRVKASLYYFGKKDSDAGLSYSGDANEFSGFVNVRASGPCSLLVEAIDPETGAAGRTRVDFQVLTD' A
#
# COMPACT_ATOMS: atom_id res chain seq x y z
N MET A 1 -11.00 -15.90 -1.48
CA MET A 1 -10.85 -16.02 -2.95
C MET A 1 -9.86 -14.97 -3.40
N PRO A 2 -8.96 -15.26 -4.35
CA PRO A 2 -7.96 -14.30 -4.80
C PRO A 2 -8.58 -13.11 -5.53
N THR A 3 -7.92 -11.97 -5.46
CA THR A 3 -8.20 -10.79 -6.29
C THR A 3 -7.58 -10.98 -7.67
N CYS A 4 -8.43 -11.02 -8.69
CA CYS A 4 -8.04 -11.17 -10.10
C CYS A 4 -8.85 -10.20 -10.95
N ALA A 5 -8.26 -9.65 -12.01
CA ALA A 5 -8.96 -8.75 -12.93
C ALA A 5 -10.24 -9.39 -13.50
N GLY A 6 -11.38 -8.70 -13.38
CA GLY A 6 -12.69 -9.17 -13.86
C GLY A 6 -13.43 -10.17 -12.94
N GLY A 7 -12.83 -10.56 -11.81
CA GLY A 7 -13.46 -11.44 -10.82
C GLY A 7 -14.36 -10.69 -9.82
N ARG A 8 -15.02 -11.44 -8.93
CA ARG A 8 -15.82 -10.89 -7.81
C ARG A 8 -15.01 -9.97 -6.89
N TRP A 9 -13.69 -10.15 -6.86
CA TRP A 9 -12.71 -9.31 -6.19
C TRP A 9 -11.81 -8.67 -7.24
N ASP A 10 -12.35 -7.77 -8.07
CA ASP A 10 -11.57 -7.08 -9.12
C ASP A 10 -10.64 -6.05 -8.48
N PRO A 11 -9.30 -6.26 -8.50
CA PRO A 11 -8.33 -5.40 -7.84
C PRO A 11 -8.33 -3.97 -8.41
N ARG A 12 -8.81 -3.77 -9.64
CA ARG A 12 -8.89 -2.46 -10.29
C ARG A 12 -9.97 -1.55 -9.67
N ARG A 13 -10.88 -2.10 -8.87
CA ARG A 13 -11.94 -1.34 -8.20
C ARG A 13 -11.49 -0.72 -6.89
N PHE A 14 -10.46 -1.28 -6.26
CA PHE A 14 -9.98 -0.78 -4.98
C PHE A 14 -9.09 0.43 -5.18
N ARG A 15 -9.28 1.43 -4.32
CA ARG A 15 -8.30 2.51 -4.13
C ARG A 15 -7.32 2.05 -3.08
N VAL A 16 -6.09 1.78 -3.49
CA VAL A 16 -5.03 1.32 -2.59
C VAL A 16 -3.97 2.41 -2.45
N LYS A 17 -3.63 2.72 -1.20
CA LYS A 17 -2.68 3.77 -0.84
C LYS A 17 -1.69 3.24 0.18
N ALA A 18 -0.42 3.60 0.02
CA ALA A 18 0.60 3.44 1.03
C ALA A 18 0.95 4.81 1.65
N SER A 19 1.05 4.88 2.97
CA SER A 19 1.54 6.04 3.71
C SER A 19 2.81 5.65 4.44
N LEU A 20 3.92 6.32 4.14
CA LEU A 20 5.20 6.13 4.83
C LEU A 20 5.26 6.98 6.09
N TYR A 21 5.70 6.37 7.18
CA TYR A 21 6.02 7.04 8.42
C TYR A 21 7.50 6.87 8.73
N TYR A 22 8.19 7.97 8.98
CA TYR A 22 9.59 8.01 9.41
C TYR A 22 9.63 8.53 10.85
N PHE A 23 10.23 7.77 11.78
CA PHE A 23 10.18 8.07 13.22
C PHE A 23 8.76 8.37 13.75
N GLY A 24 7.77 7.62 13.25
CA GLY A 24 6.36 7.77 13.64
C GLY A 24 5.65 9.00 13.06
N LYS A 25 6.34 9.86 12.30
CA LYS A 25 5.73 10.99 11.58
C LYS A 25 5.48 10.61 10.14
N LYS A 26 4.31 10.95 9.62
CA LYS A 26 3.98 10.73 8.22
C LYS A 26 4.92 11.56 7.34
N ASP A 27 5.62 10.88 6.43
CA ASP A 27 6.60 11.48 5.52
C ASP A 27 6.02 11.65 4.12
N SER A 28 5.44 10.60 3.55
CA SER A 28 4.96 10.59 2.17
C SER A 28 3.78 9.64 1.94
N ASP A 29 3.08 9.85 0.83
CA ASP A 29 1.97 9.05 0.34
C ASP A 29 2.30 8.53 -1.07
N ALA A 30 1.88 7.29 -1.36
CA ALA A 30 1.94 6.71 -2.69
C ALA A 30 0.64 5.99 -3.03
N GLY A 31 0.13 6.22 -4.24
CA GLY A 31 -0.91 5.36 -4.80
C GLY A 31 -0.31 4.03 -5.23
N LEU A 32 -0.96 2.93 -4.88
CA LEU A 32 -0.60 1.60 -5.39
C LEU A 32 -1.58 1.23 -6.51
N SER A 33 -1.05 0.63 -7.57
CA SER A 33 -1.84 0.13 -8.70
C SER A 33 -1.76 -1.38 -8.76
N TYR A 34 -2.81 -2.02 -9.28
CA TYR A 34 -2.79 -3.46 -9.53
C TYR A 34 -1.61 -3.80 -10.45
N SER A 35 -0.74 -4.72 -10.03
CA SER A 35 0.48 -5.02 -10.78
C SER A 35 0.23 -5.90 -12.02
N GLY A 36 -0.94 -6.55 -12.08
CA GLY A 36 -1.26 -7.57 -13.09
C GLY A 36 -1.28 -8.98 -12.51
N ASP A 37 -0.64 -9.19 -11.36
CA ASP A 37 -0.57 -10.48 -10.67
C ASP A 37 -1.67 -10.61 -9.61
N ALA A 38 -2.15 -11.83 -9.39
CA ALA A 38 -3.24 -12.07 -8.45
C ALA A 38 -2.83 -11.66 -7.01
N ASN A 39 -3.65 -10.82 -6.37
CA ASN A 39 -3.39 -10.27 -5.03
C ASN A 39 -2.20 -9.32 -4.89
N GLU A 40 -1.75 -8.71 -5.97
CA GLU A 40 -0.60 -7.83 -5.91
C GLU A 40 -0.91 -6.39 -6.37
N PHE A 41 -0.42 -5.45 -5.56
CA PHE A 41 -0.45 -4.02 -5.86
C PHE A 41 0.97 -3.47 -5.69
N SER A 42 1.40 -2.69 -6.67
CA SER A 42 2.74 -2.11 -6.73
C SER A 42 2.70 -0.60 -6.77
N GLY A 43 3.73 0.03 -6.21
CA GLY A 43 3.95 1.46 -6.26
C GLY A 43 5.32 1.82 -5.70
N PHE A 44 5.69 3.09 -5.82
CA PHE A 44 6.98 3.59 -5.37
C PHE A 44 6.79 4.58 -4.23
N VAL A 45 7.61 4.44 -3.19
CA VAL A 45 7.69 5.35 -2.06
C VAL A 45 9.13 5.81 -1.95
N ASN A 46 9.34 7.13 -1.91
CA ASN A 46 10.68 7.68 -1.76
C ASN A 46 11.04 7.77 -0.27
N VAL A 47 12.05 7.01 0.15
CA VAL A 47 12.59 7.11 1.51
C VAL A 47 13.75 8.10 1.50
N ARG A 48 13.67 9.14 2.34
CA ARG A 48 14.62 10.26 2.33
C ARG A 48 15.89 10.03 3.16
N ALA A 49 15.84 9.12 4.14
CA ALA A 49 16.91 8.89 5.08
C ALA A 49 16.91 7.47 5.64
N SER A 50 18.06 6.99 6.06
CA SER A 50 18.20 5.75 6.83
C SER A 50 17.51 5.85 8.18
N GLY A 51 16.87 4.77 8.64
CA GLY A 51 16.25 4.71 9.95
C GLY A 51 15.01 3.82 10.02
N PRO A 52 14.33 3.80 11.17
CA PRO A 52 13.09 3.06 11.35
C PRO A 52 11.94 3.71 10.58
N CYS A 53 11.27 2.89 9.77
CA CYS A 53 10.14 3.27 8.95
C CYS A 53 8.94 2.36 9.23
N SER A 54 7.74 2.90 9.01
CA SER A 54 6.51 2.10 8.93
C SER A 54 5.78 2.42 7.65
N LEU A 55 5.27 1.40 6.96
CA LEU A 55 4.34 1.55 5.85
C LEU A 55 2.94 1.17 6.32
N LEU A 56 2.00 2.11 6.24
CA LEU A 56 0.57 1.85 6.40
C LEU A 56 -0.05 1.70 5.01
N VAL A 57 -0.55 0.52 4.69
CA VAL A 57 -1.27 0.26 3.44
C VAL A 57 -2.77 0.18 3.74
N GLU A 58 -3.54 0.98 3.01
CA GLU A 58 -4.99 1.05 3.11
C GLU A 58 -5.61 0.72 1.74
N ALA A 59 -6.56 -0.21 1.73
CA ALA A 59 -7.37 -0.53 0.56
C ALA A 59 -8.82 -0.18 0.86
N ILE A 60 -9.44 0.62 -0.02
CA ILE A 60 -10.84 1.07 0.13
C ILE A 60 -11.61 0.67 -1.12
N ASP A 61 -12.73 -0.01 -0.93
CA ASP A 61 -13.76 -0.18 -1.96
C ASP A 61 -14.65 1.07 -1.97
N PRO A 62 -14.62 1.89 -3.04
CA PRO A 62 -15.43 3.10 -3.12
C PRO A 62 -16.93 2.83 -3.28
N GLU A 63 -17.34 1.64 -3.72
CA GLU A 63 -18.75 1.29 -3.92
C GLU A 63 -19.43 0.90 -2.60
N THR A 64 -18.73 0.13 -1.76
CA THR A 64 -19.29 -0.39 -0.50
C THR A 64 -18.79 0.36 0.74
N GLY A 65 -17.69 1.11 0.62
CA GLY A 65 -16.98 1.71 1.74
C GLY A 65 -16.17 0.71 2.58
N ALA A 66 -16.13 -0.57 2.18
CA ALA A 66 -15.33 -1.58 2.87
C ALA A 66 -13.85 -1.21 2.81
N ALA A 67 -13.15 -1.35 3.94
CA ALA A 67 -11.75 -0.97 4.06
C ALA A 67 -10.92 -2.07 4.73
N GLY A 68 -9.73 -2.30 4.20
CA GLY A 68 -8.68 -3.13 4.80
C GLY A 68 -7.45 -2.29 5.09
N ARG A 69 -6.76 -2.57 6.20
CA ARG A 69 -5.53 -1.87 6.59
C ARG A 69 -4.50 -2.86 7.06
N THR A 70 -3.25 -2.64 6.69
CA THR A 70 -2.10 -3.36 7.25
C THR A 70 -0.96 -2.39 7.51
N ARG A 71 -0.15 -2.69 8.53
CA ARG A 71 1.05 -1.93 8.86
C ARG A 71 2.24 -2.86 8.84
N VAL A 72 3.31 -2.43 8.20
CA VAL A 72 4.59 -3.14 8.16
C VAL A 72 5.66 -2.19 8.66
N ASP A 73 6.43 -2.65 9.64
CA ASP A 73 7.59 -1.92 10.16
C ASP A 73 8.86 -2.50 9.56
N PHE A 74 9.79 -1.63 9.14
CA PHE A 74 11.04 -2.02 8.50
C PHE A 74 12.12 -0.98 8.78
N GLN A 75 13.38 -1.36 8.59
CA GLN A 75 14.52 -0.47 8.75
C GLN A 75 15.16 -0.22 7.40
N VAL A 76 15.38 1.06 7.07
CA VAL A 76 16.16 1.46 5.90
C VAL A 76 17.60 1.67 6.32
N LEU A 77 18.49 0.91 5.69
CA LEU A 77 19.94 1.02 5.85
C LEU A 77 20.49 1.73 4.60
N THR A 78 21.42 2.65 4.78
CA THR A 78 22.25 3.20 3.70
C THR A 78 23.63 2.59 3.83
N ASP A 79 24.19 2.13 2.71
CA ASP A 79 25.58 1.67 2.60
C ASP A 79 26.58 2.82 2.73
#